data_AF-A0A7W3ZY87-F1
#
_entry.id   AF-A0A7W3ZY87-F1
#
_cell.length_a   1.000
_cell.length_b   1.000
_cell.length_c   1.000
_cell.angle_alpha   90.00
_cell.angle_beta   90.00
_cell.angle_gamma   90.00
#
_symmetry.space_group_name_H-M   'P 1'
#
loop_
_entity.id
_entity.type
_entity.pdbx_description
1 polymer ?
#
loop_
_entity_poly.entity_id
_entity_poly.type
_entity_poly.pdbx_seq_one_letter_code
_entity_poly.pdbx_strand_id
1 'polypeptide(L)'
;MGFTQSIGGDHAEVEALNAIKGELAGVTAYVTLEPCSFVGRTPACAATLANSGLKHLVVAMLDPAPRNCGKGIAMLQSAGVNVELGICEAQASAFLSPYLSKPE
;
A
#
# COMPACT_ATOMS: atom_id res chain seq x y z
N MET A 1 -8.54 -9.77 -2.64
CA MET A 1 -8.96 -8.51 -3.31
C MET A 1 -9.45 -7.59 -2.24
N GLY A 2 -9.19 -6.28 -2.34
CA GLY A 2 -9.66 -5.33 -1.35
C GLY A 2 -9.68 -3.87 -1.77
N PHE A 3 -10.43 -3.07 -1.02
CA PHE A 3 -10.55 -1.62 -1.19
C PHE A 3 -10.67 -0.92 0.18
N THR A 4 -10.28 0.35 0.23
CA THR A 4 -10.32 1.14 1.47
C THR A 4 -11.77 1.30 1.95
N GLN A 5 -12.01 0.87 3.19
CA GLN A 5 -13.31 0.98 3.83
C GLN A 5 -13.58 2.40 4.32
N SER A 6 -14.80 2.62 4.82
CA SER A 6 -15.18 3.87 5.49
C SER A 6 -14.18 4.28 6.57
N ILE A 7 -14.09 5.58 6.84
CA ILE A 7 -13.15 6.18 7.78
C ILE A 7 -13.08 5.39 9.10
N GLY A 8 -11.88 4.93 9.46
CA GLY A 8 -11.62 4.15 10.67
C GLY A 8 -11.67 2.63 10.47
N GLY A 9 -12.13 2.16 9.31
CA GLY A 9 -12.01 0.76 8.90
C GLY A 9 -10.68 0.44 8.21
N ASP A 10 -10.58 -0.80 7.75
CA ASP A 10 -9.39 -1.31 7.08
C ASP A 10 -9.11 -0.60 5.76
N HIS A 11 -7.83 -0.39 5.48
CA HIS A 11 -7.39 -0.01 4.14
C HIS A 11 -7.42 -1.22 3.21
N ALA A 12 -7.33 -0.96 1.90
CA ALA A 12 -7.38 -1.98 0.85
C ALA A 12 -6.40 -3.14 1.09
N GLU A 13 -5.20 -2.85 1.57
CA GLU A 13 -4.13 -3.82 1.82
C GLU A 13 -4.50 -4.79 2.95
N VAL A 14 -5.04 -4.26 4.04
CA VAL A 14 -5.44 -5.06 5.21
C VAL A 14 -6.68 -5.89 4.88
N GLU A 15 -7.66 -5.31 4.20
CA GLU A 15 -8.86 -6.04 3.76
C GLU A 15 -8.47 -7.18 2.81
N ALA A 16 -7.59 -6.91 1.83
CA ALA A 16 -7.14 -7.91 0.88
C ALA A 16 -6.35 -9.04 1.56
N LEU A 17 -5.51 -8.73 2.55
CA LEU A 17 -4.79 -9.72 3.35
C LEU A 17 -5.74 -10.58 4.19
N ASN A 18 -6.72 -9.97 4.85
CA ASN A 18 -7.71 -10.67 5.68
C ASN A 18 -8.56 -11.66 4.87
N ALA A 19 -8.74 -11.42 3.57
CA ALA A 19 -9.45 -12.31 2.66
C ALA A 19 -8.64 -13.56 2.24
N ILE A 20 -7.32 -13.58 2.46
CA ILE A 20 -6.46 -14.70 2.05
C ILE A 20 -6.51 -15.82 3.08
N LYS A 21 -6.68 -17.05 2.59
CA LYS A 21 -6.55 -18.27 3.39
C LYS A 21 -5.29 -19.00 2.96
N GLY A 22 -4.23 -18.92 3.75
CA GLY A 22 -2.96 -19.60 3.49
C GLY A 22 -1.74 -18.68 3.59
N GLU A 23 -0.57 -19.21 3.23
CA GLU A 23 0.69 -18.48 3.24
C GLU A 23 0.83 -17.58 2.00
N LEU A 24 1.65 -16.54 2.10
CA LEU A 24 1.92 -15.59 1.00
C LEU A 24 3.14 -15.95 0.15
N ALA A 25 3.65 -17.17 0.29
CA ALA A 25 4.77 -17.65 -0.52
C ALA A 25 4.39 -17.65 -2.01
N GLY A 26 5.18 -16.95 -2.83
CA GLY A 26 4.94 -16.83 -4.27
C GLY A 26 3.80 -15.88 -4.66
N VAL A 27 3.19 -15.18 -3.71
CA VAL A 27 2.13 -14.18 -3.99
C VAL A 27 2.76 -12.84 -4.33
N THR A 28 2.23 -12.20 -5.39
CA THR A 28 2.47 -10.80 -5.72
C THR A 28 1.24 -9.97 -5.38
N ALA A 29 1.40 -8.95 -4.54
CA ALA A 29 0.35 -7.98 -4.28
C ALA A 29 0.46 -6.81 -5.26
N TYR A 30 -0.69 -6.26 -5.65
CA TYR A 30 -0.79 -5.06 -6.49
C TYR A 30 -1.62 -4.03 -5.72
N VAL A 31 -1.09 -2.81 -5.58
CA VAL A 31 -1.75 -1.70 -4.89
C VAL A 31 -1.72 -0.45 -5.76
N THR A 32 -2.82 0.31 -5.74
CA THR A 32 -2.97 1.51 -6.58
C THR A 32 -2.28 2.74 -6.03
N LEU A 33 -1.98 2.79 -4.73
CA LEU A 33 -1.30 3.88 -4.04
C LEU A 33 -0.27 3.28 -3.08
N GLU A 34 0.82 3.99 -2.82
CA GLU A 34 1.82 3.59 -1.83
C GLU A 34 1.18 3.24 -0.47
N PRO A 35 1.49 2.06 0.11
CA PRO A 35 1.00 1.70 1.43
C PRO A 35 1.43 2.68 2.51
N CYS A 36 0.53 3.06 3.41
CA CYS A 36 0.84 4.04 4.44
C CYS A 36 1.95 3.57 5.40
N SER A 37 2.87 4.47 5.73
CA SER A 37 4.06 4.23 6.56
C SER A 37 3.90 4.66 8.02
N PHE A 38 2.77 5.24 8.39
CA PHE A 38 2.53 5.86 9.69
C PHE A 38 1.27 5.29 10.34
N VAL A 39 1.25 5.29 11.67
CA VAL A 39 0.08 4.87 12.44
C VAL A 39 -0.88 6.06 12.51
N GLY A 40 -2.11 5.83 12.06
CA GLY A 40 -3.22 6.76 12.17
C GLY A 40 -4.27 6.23 13.14
N ARG A 41 -5.48 6.03 12.64
CA ARG A 41 -6.55 5.30 13.37
C ARG A 41 -6.35 3.78 13.30
N THR A 42 -5.60 3.33 12.31
CA THR A 42 -5.24 1.93 12.05
C THR A 42 -3.71 1.79 11.99
N PRO A 43 -3.17 0.57 12.18
CA PRO A 43 -1.76 0.29 11.96
C PRO A 43 -1.29 0.63 10.54
N ALA A 44 0.00 0.94 10.37
CA ALA A 44 0.58 1.24 9.07
C ALA A 44 0.51 0.01 8.14
N CYS A 45 -0.04 0.18 6.94
CA CYS A 45 -0.19 -0.90 5.97
C CYS A 45 1.17 -1.46 5.52
N ALA A 46 2.17 -0.58 5.37
CA ALA A 46 3.54 -1.01 5.06
C ALA A 46 4.11 -1.96 6.13
N ALA A 47 3.83 -1.69 7.43
CA ALA A 47 4.26 -2.57 8.52
C ALA A 47 3.49 -3.89 8.53
N THR A 48 2.18 -3.86 8.30
CA THR A 48 1.35 -5.07 8.20
C THR A 48 1.82 -5.97 7.05
N LEU A 49 2.08 -5.40 5.87
CA LEU A 49 2.57 -6.12 4.70
C LEU A 49 3.97 -6.70 4.95
N ALA A 50 4.89 -5.92 5.54
CA ALA A 50 6.23 -6.40 5.89
C ALA A 50 6.20 -7.64 6.81
N ASN A 51 5.24 -7.67 7.74
CA ASN A 51 5.09 -8.78 8.69
C ASN A 51 4.24 -9.95 8.16
N SER A 52 3.58 -9.79 7.00
CA SER A 52 2.69 -10.81 6.45
C SER A 52 3.40 -11.98 5.76
N GLY A 53 4.71 -11.84 5.50
CA GLY A 53 5.48 -12.81 4.72
C GLY A 53 5.42 -12.59 3.20
N LEU A 54 4.72 -11.55 2.73
CA LEU A 54 4.72 -11.12 1.33
C LEU A 54 6.15 -10.83 0.85
N LYS A 55 6.50 -11.27 -0.36
CA LYS A 55 7.83 -11.05 -0.95
C LYS A 55 7.85 -10.15 -2.17
N HIS A 56 6.70 -9.90 -2.79
CA HIS A 56 6.62 -9.09 -4.00
C HIS A 56 5.40 -8.18 -3.95
N LEU A 57 5.64 -6.88 -4.15
CA LEU A 57 4.61 -5.84 -4.19
C LEU A 57 4.82 -4.96 -5.42
N VAL A 58 3.75 -4.71 -6.15
CA VAL A 58 3.69 -3.74 -7.24
C VAL A 58 2.84 -2.56 -6.79
N VAL A 59 3.39 -1.35 -6.86
CA VAL A 59 2.75 -0.10 -6.48
C VAL A 59 2.53 0.74 -7.73
N ALA A 60 1.30 1.17 -7.97
CA ALA A 60 1.02 1.96 -9.17
C ALA A 60 1.58 3.38 -9.08
N MET A 61 1.39 4.08 -7.96
CA MET A 61 1.89 5.44 -7.77
C MET A 61 2.40 5.70 -6.35
N LEU A 62 3.34 6.64 -6.24
CA LEU A 62 3.80 7.16 -4.95
C LEU A 62 2.70 7.99 -4.28
N ASP A 63 2.60 7.93 -2.96
CA ASP A 63 1.69 8.81 -2.22
C ASP A 63 2.33 10.22 -2.12
N PRO A 64 1.72 11.26 -2.72
CA PRO A 64 2.30 12.60 -2.71
C PRO A 64 2.27 13.26 -1.32
N ALA A 65 1.54 12.69 -0.35
CA ALA A 65 1.47 13.25 0.99
C ALA A 65 2.88 13.30 1.63
N PRO A 66 3.38 14.46 2.09
CA PRO A 66 4.73 14.59 2.66
C PRO A 66 5.02 13.66 3.85
N ARG A 67 3.96 13.28 4.58
CA ARG A 67 4.05 12.31 5.67
C ARG A 67 4.40 10.90 5.20
N ASN A 68 4.01 10.51 3.98
CA ASN A 68 4.19 9.18 3.40
C ASN A 68 5.32 9.18 2.36
N CYS A 69 5.12 9.76 1.17
CA CYS A 69 6.12 10.08 0.13
C CYS A 69 7.38 9.19 0.14
N GLY A 70 7.20 7.90 -0.18
CA GLY A 70 8.27 6.90 -0.31
C GLY A 70 8.68 6.18 0.97
N LYS A 71 8.24 6.63 2.15
CA LYS A 71 8.59 5.98 3.42
C LYS A 71 7.95 4.61 3.57
N GLY A 72 6.78 4.38 2.99
CA GLY A 72 6.10 3.09 3.02
C GLY A 72 6.85 2.06 2.19
N ILE A 73 7.26 2.47 0.97
CA ILE A 73 8.10 1.67 0.08
C ILE A 73 9.44 1.35 0.75
N ALA A 74 10.11 2.36 1.33
CA ALA A 74 11.40 2.16 2.00
C ALA A 74 11.30 1.17 3.18
N MET A 75 10.22 1.24 3.96
CA MET A 75 9.94 0.29 5.04
C MET A 75 9.82 -1.14 4.53
N LEU A 76 9.08 -1.35 3.44
CA LEU A 76 8.86 -2.66 2.83
C LEU A 76 10.15 -3.24 2.24
N GLN A 77 10.92 -2.43 1.52
CA GLN A 77 12.22 -2.84 0.98
C GLN A 77 13.20 -3.22 2.09
N SER A 78 13.22 -2.46 3.19
CA SER A 78 14.05 -2.76 4.36
C SER A 78 13.66 -4.08 5.04
N ALA A 79 12.41 -4.51 4.91
CA ALA A 79 11.92 -5.80 5.39
C ALA A 79 12.14 -6.95 4.39
N GLY A 80 12.80 -6.69 3.26
CA GLY A 80 13.10 -7.70 2.24
C GLY A 80 11.94 -8.00 1.29
N VAL A 81 10.98 -7.08 1.15
CA VAL A 81 9.95 -7.14 0.10
C VAL A 81 10.51 -6.52 -1.18
N ASN A 82 10.43 -7.23 -2.30
CA ASN A 82 10.72 -6.66 -3.61
C ASN A 82 9.57 -5.72 -4.01
N VAL A 83 9.87 -4.45 -4.28
CA VAL A 83 8.86 -3.44 -4.64
C VAL A 83 9.14 -2.88 -6.03
N GLU A 84 8.16 -2.99 -6.92
CA GLU A 84 8.13 -2.33 -8.21
C GLU A 84 7.16 -1.13 -8.16
N LEU A 85 7.55 -0.01 -8.75
CA LEU A 85 6.79 1.24 -8.72
C LEU A 85 6.52 1.73 -10.15
N GLY A 86 5.34 2.31 -10.38
CA GLY A 86 5.00 3.06 -11.60
C GLY A 86 4.09 2.31 -12.59
N ILE A 87 3.69 1.07 -12.28
CA ILE A 87 2.83 0.29 -13.16
C ILE A 87 1.41 0.87 -13.16
N CYS A 88 0.96 1.34 -14.32
CA CYS A 88 -0.32 2.05 -14.49
C CYS A 88 -0.44 3.35 -13.65
N GLU A 89 0.68 4.03 -13.38
CA GLU A 89 0.72 5.26 -12.60
C GLU A 89 -0.23 6.33 -13.13
N ALA A 90 -0.26 6.55 -14.46
CA ALA A 90 -1.13 7.55 -15.08
C ALA A 90 -2.62 7.27 -14.81
N GLN A 91 -3.04 6.02 -14.91
CA GLN A 91 -4.43 5.60 -14.64
C GLN A 91 -4.76 5.72 -13.15
N ALA A 92 -3.86 5.26 -12.27
CA ALA A 92 -4.05 5.36 -10.82
C ALA A 92 -4.12 6.82 -10.36
N SER A 93 -3.22 7.67 -10.85
CA SER A 93 -3.19 9.10 -10.56
C SER A 93 -4.45 9.81 -11.04
N ALA A 94 -4.91 9.54 -12.27
CA ALA A 94 -6.15 10.11 -12.78
C ALA A 94 -7.35 9.75 -11.90
N PHE A 95 -7.48 8.47 -11.50
CA PHE A 95 -8.55 7.99 -10.64
C PHE A 95 -8.47 8.56 -9.22
N LEU A 96 -7.27 8.61 -8.63
CA LEU A 96 -7.07 9.02 -7.23
C LEU A 96 -7.02 10.53 -7.04
N SER A 97 -6.78 11.31 -8.10
CA SER A 97 -6.62 12.77 -8.04
C SER A 97 -7.67 13.53 -7.22
N PRO A 98 -8.97 13.15 -7.16
CA PRO A 98 -9.95 13.85 -6.32
C PRO A 98 -9.77 13.61 -4.81
N TYR A 99 -9.06 12.55 -4.43
CA TYR A 99 -8.91 12.08 -3.05
C TYR A 99 -7.53 12.37 -2.45
N LEU A 100 -6.53 12.64 -3.28
CA LEU A 100 -5.16 12.88 -2.83
C LEU A 100 -5.06 14.21 -2.08
N SER A 101 -4.32 14.21 -0.98
CA SER A 101 -3.91 15.45 -0.33
C SER A 101 -3.06 16.24 -1.31
N LYS A 102 -3.47 17.48 -1.60
CA LYS A 102 -2.66 18.37 -2.41
C LYS A 102 -1.39 18.73 -1.61
N PRO A 103 -0.20 18.68 -2.22
CA PRO A 103 0.95 19.32 -1.61
C PRO A 103 0.63 20.81 -1.42
N GLU A 104 0.89 21.33 -0.23
CA GLU A 104 0.88 22.79 0.01
C GLU A 104 1.97 23.48 -0.81
#